data_AF-A0A9P0CQL2-F1
#
_entry.id   AF-A0A9P0CQL2-F1
#
_cell.length_a   1.000
_cell.length_b   1.000
_cell.length_c   1.000
_cell.angle_alpha   90.00
_cell.angle_beta   90.00
_cell.angle_gamma   90.00
#
_symmetry.space_group_name_H-M   'P 1'
#
loop_
_entity.id
_entity.type
_entity.pdbx_description
1 polymer ?
#
loop_
_entity_poly.entity_id
_entity_poly.type
_entity_poly.pdbx_seq_one_letter_code
_entity_poly.pdbx_strand_id
1 'polypeptide(L)'
;MSDSIDFISNDMSCVALENTKTSCNNAHEQEVNDLMKFLKLEQSKYLQQKIIYDLIEDIINHDHMDPKLKSKVKEVMLSENVKQTSSIDTKAYKIKELPLLGVDKQNTVLTYSESSVLQEMLKMKLSENTTAITASHQSWADLVESNHQLQPLQIDSDDTVLLEYRNKLYVEQQKYIKNLANLHDLLEEIAEVRVKKLPELFEHKLKESQLVQKINHLKCTLADEKCNVDIFTETPCSLKAYNELINEVKEQQKDCQKQINDLKELKEKYKQISGKQYDDILKTYLQYKASLEKKKVLYNCIKS
;
A
#
# COMPACT_ATOMS: atom_id res chain seq x y z
N MET A 1 57.64 -15.63 -16.95
CA MET A 1 56.46 -15.86 -17.79
C MET A 1 55.26 -15.59 -16.89
N SER A 2 54.81 -14.33 -16.79
CA SER A 2 53.98 -13.64 -17.79
C SER A 2 52.57 -14.25 -17.75
N ASP A 3 51.48 -13.56 -17.40
CA ASP A 3 51.21 -12.12 -17.39
C ASP A 3 50.20 -11.71 -16.32
N SER A 4 50.38 -10.47 -15.83
CA SER A 4 49.40 -9.62 -15.17
C SER A 4 48.29 -9.19 -16.14
N ILE A 5 47.16 -8.71 -15.62
CA ILE A 5 46.53 -7.42 -15.99
C ILE A 5 45.32 -7.20 -15.06
N ASP A 6 45.43 -6.15 -14.24
CA ASP A 6 44.30 -5.45 -13.63
C ASP A 6 43.47 -4.77 -14.72
N PHE A 7 42.14 -4.76 -14.61
CA PHE A 7 41.35 -3.71 -15.27
C PHE A 7 40.13 -3.27 -14.47
N ILE A 8 39.96 -1.96 -14.52
CA ILE A 8 39.09 -1.05 -13.80
C ILE A 8 37.65 -1.08 -14.36
N SER A 9 36.69 -0.87 -13.46
CA SER A 9 35.39 -0.16 -13.57
C SER A 9 34.57 -0.25 -14.86
N ASN A 10 33.28 -0.61 -14.74
CA ASN A 10 32.22 0.25 -15.27
C ASN A 10 30.85 -0.06 -14.66
N ASP A 11 30.20 1.00 -14.15
CA ASP A 11 28.79 1.08 -13.82
C ASP A 11 27.90 0.64 -14.99
N MET A 12 26.79 -0.07 -14.71
CA MET A 12 25.51 0.23 -15.36
C MET A 12 24.30 -0.48 -14.74
N SER A 13 23.39 0.34 -14.23
CA SER A 13 21.93 0.25 -14.46
C SER A 13 21.17 -0.96 -13.90
N CYS A 14 20.42 -0.72 -12.81
CA CYS A 14 18.95 -0.81 -12.83
C CYS A 14 18.37 -0.37 -11.46
N VAL A 15 18.44 0.93 -11.17
CA VAL A 15 17.56 1.59 -10.19
C VAL A 15 16.86 2.71 -10.95
N ALA A 16 15.82 2.35 -11.69
CA ALA A 16 14.95 3.30 -12.35
C ALA A 16 13.52 2.92 -11.95
N LEU A 17 13.00 3.60 -10.94
CA LEU A 17 11.58 3.94 -10.70
C LEU A 17 11.42 4.22 -9.20
N GLU A 18 11.82 5.42 -8.75
CA GLU A 18 11.21 6.09 -7.58
C GLU A 18 11.73 7.52 -7.30
N ASN A 19 12.81 7.98 -7.95
CA ASN A 19 13.39 9.32 -7.68
C ASN A 19 12.83 10.50 -8.51
N THR A 20 11.69 10.37 -9.18
CA THR A 20 11.19 11.46 -10.06
C THR A 20 10.30 12.51 -9.37
N LYS A 21 9.92 12.34 -8.09
CA LYS A 21 9.07 13.33 -7.39
C LYS A 21 9.81 14.28 -6.45
N THR A 22 10.94 13.89 -5.86
CA THR A 22 11.74 14.76 -4.97
C THR A 22 12.71 15.66 -5.74
N SER A 23 13.15 15.27 -6.93
CA SER A 23 14.09 16.07 -7.73
C SER A 23 13.45 17.30 -8.38
N CYS A 24 12.12 17.33 -8.55
CA CYS A 24 11.43 18.44 -9.23
C CYS A 24 11.15 19.62 -8.30
N ASN A 25 10.92 19.36 -7.00
CA ASN A 25 10.69 20.41 -6.00
C ASN A 25 11.97 21.21 -5.70
N ASN A 26 13.12 20.54 -5.59
CA ASN A 26 14.40 21.22 -5.34
C ASN A 26 14.84 22.12 -6.51
N ALA A 27 14.53 21.72 -7.76
CA ALA A 27 14.83 22.53 -8.94
C ALA A 27 13.97 23.81 -8.99
N HIS A 28 12.67 23.71 -8.66
CA HIS A 28 11.78 24.86 -8.57
C HIS A 28 12.14 25.81 -7.41
N GLU A 29 12.54 25.30 -6.24
CA GLU A 29 13.00 26.15 -5.13
C GLU A 29 14.31 26.89 -5.48
N GLN A 30 15.20 26.26 -6.25
CA GLN A 30 16.43 26.88 -6.72
C GLN A 30 16.15 27.98 -7.76
N GLU A 31 15.26 27.73 -8.72
CA GLU A 31 14.82 28.73 -9.70
C GLU A 31 14.16 29.96 -9.03
N VAL A 32 13.31 29.75 -8.02
CA VAL A 32 12.68 30.83 -7.25
C VAL A 32 13.73 31.63 -6.47
N ASN A 33 14.72 30.96 -5.86
CA ASN A 33 15.80 31.63 -5.14
C ASN A 33 16.70 32.45 -6.07
N ASP A 34 16.99 31.95 -7.27
CA ASP A 34 17.80 32.67 -8.25
C ASP A 34 17.04 33.86 -8.84
N LEU A 35 15.74 33.72 -9.10
CA LEU A 35 14.86 34.85 -9.45
C LEU A 35 14.79 35.90 -8.34
N MET A 36 14.72 35.49 -7.07
CA MET A 36 14.70 36.41 -5.94
C MET A 36 16.03 37.15 -5.77
N LYS A 37 17.16 36.48 -6.00
CA LYS A 37 18.48 37.14 -6.03
C LYS A 37 18.59 38.12 -7.19
N PHE A 38 18.11 37.75 -8.37
CA PHE A 38 18.06 38.64 -9.53
C PHE A 38 17.20 39.88 -9.25
N LEU A 39 16.02 39.70 -8.64
CA LEU A 39 15.13 40.79 -8.27
C LEU A 39 15.76 41.72 -7.23
N LYS A 40 16.46 41.19 -6.22
CA LYS A 40 17.20 41.99 -5.25
C LYS A 40 18.33 42.80 -5.91
N LEU A 41 19.02 42.20 -6.89
CA LEU A 41 20.08 42.88 -7.64
C LEU A 41 19.50 44.02 -8.49
N GLU A 42 18.40 43.77 -9.21
CA GLU A 42 17.69 44.80 -9.99
C GLU A 42 17.11 45.90 -9.11
N GLN A 43 16.53 45.55 -7.95
CA GLN A 43 16.05 46.53 -6.99
C GLN A 43 17.19 47.41 -6.46
N SER A 44 18.36 46.82 -6.18
CA SER A 44 19.55 47.56 -5.74
C SER A 44 20.04 48.52 -6.83
N LYS A 45 20.12 48.07 -8.09
CA LYS A 45 20.48 48.93 -9.23
C LYS A 45 19.48 50.07 -9.42
N TYR A 46 18.18 49.78 -9.36
CA TYR A 46 17.13 50.80 -9.46
C TYR A 46 17.25 51.83 -8.34
N LEU A 47 17.51 51.39 -7.10
CA LEU A 47 17.68 52.28 -5.97
C LEU A 47 18.92 53.19 -6.13
N GLN A 48 20.04 52.64 -6.63
CA GLN A 48 21.24 53.43 -6.96
C GLN A 48 20.95 54.47 -8.04
N GLN A 49 20.25 54.08 -9.12
CA GLN A 49 19.86 55.00 -10.18
C GLN A 49 18.91 56.08 -9.68
N LYS A 50 17.96 55.73 -8.81
CA LYS A 50 17.03 56.67 -8.20
C LYS A 50 17.75 57.69 -7.32
N ILE A 51 18.69 57.25 -6.47
CA ILE A 51 19.50 58.16 -5.65
C ILE A 51 20.24 59.18 -6.53
N ILE A 52 20.84 58.71 -7.64
CA ILE A 52 21.53 59.59 -8.59
C ILE A 52 20.52 60.55 -9.24
N TYR A 53 19.35 60.07 -9.63
CA TYR A 53 18.30 60.89 -10.25
C TYR A 53 17.80 61.99 -9.29
N ASP A 54 17.48 61.63 -8.05
CA ASP A 54 17.02 62.56 -7.01
C ASP A 54 18.11 63.61 -6.70
N LEU A 55 19.39 63.21 -6.65
CA LEU A 55 20.51 64.13 -6.48
C LEU A 55 20.66 65.10 -7.65
N ILE A 56 20.47 64.65 -8.89
CA ILE A 56 20.54 65.52 -10.07
C ILE A 56 19.36 66.51 -10.04
N GLU A 57 18.17 66.07 -9.64
CA GLU A 57 17.00 66.94 -9.48
C GLU A 57 17.24 68.00 -8.39
N ASP A 58 17.86 67.63 -7.27
CA ASP A 58 18.27 68.57 -6.22
C ASP A 58 19.29 69.60 -6.72
N ILE A 59 20.33 69.17 -7.45
CA ILE A 59 21.34 70.05 -8.04
C ILE A 59 20.69 71.02 -9.03
N ILE A 60 19.76 70.54 -9.86
CA ILE A 60 19.00 71.39 -10.79
C ILE A 60 18.18 72.41 -10.00
N ASN A 61 17.54 72.04 -8.91
CA ASN A 61 16.59 72.92 -8.21
C ASN A 61 17.26 73.92 -7.25
N HIS A 62 18.38 73.55 -6.60
CA HIS A 62 18.92 74.28 -5.45
C HIS A 62 20.35 74.83 -5.65
N ASP A 63 21.15 74.31 -6.58
CA ASP A 63 22.54 74.74 -6.74
C ASP A 63 22.72 75.86 -7.79
N HIS A 64 23.78 76.65 -7.61
CA HIS A 64 24.17 77.76 -8.48
C HIS A 64 24.86 77.30 -9.79
N MET A 65 24.27 76.32 -10.47
CA MET A 65 24.77 75.86 -11.77
C MET A 65 24.52 76.91 -12.87
N ASP A 66 25.39 76.95 -13.88
CA ASP A 66 25.20 77.78 -15.07
C ASP A 66 23.80 77.55 -15.67
N PRO A 67 22.95 78.59 -15.83
CA PRO A 67 21.58 78.46 -16.32
C PRO A 67 21.47 77.74 -17.68
N LYS A 68 22.50 77.83 -18.54
CA LYS A 68 22.54 77.09 -19.82
C LYS A 68 22.74 75.59 -19.61
N LEU A 69 23.65 75.21 -18.71
CA LEU A 69 23.86 73.81 -18.34
C LEU A 69 22.62 73.24 -17.62
N LYS A 70 21.96 74.04 -16.78
CA LYS A 70 20.73 73.66 -16.06
C LYS A 70 19.57 73.33 -16.99
N SER A 71 19.34 74.18 -18.00
CA SER A 71 18.32 73.90 -19.02
C SER A 71 18.64 72.63 -19.80
N LYS A 72 19.92 72.43 -20.14
CA LYS A 72 20.38 71.28 -20.93
C LYS A 72 20.30 69.96 -20.17
N VAL A 73 20.69 69.91 -18.90
CA VAL A 73 20.55 68.71 -18.05
C VAL A 73 19.07 68.37 -17.84
N LYS A 74 18.20 69.38 -17.66
CA LYS A 74 16.75 69.18 -17.56
C LYS A 74 16.15 68.60 -18.84
N GLU A 75 16.57 69.09 -20.01
CA GLU A 75 16.19 68.51 -21.31
C GLU A 75 16.68 67.07 -21.47
N VAL A 76 17.92 66.77 -21.03
CA VAL A 76 18.46 65.40 -21.04
C VAL A 76 17.61 64.46 -20.17
N MET A 77 17.30 64.85 -18.93
CA MET A 77 16.44 64.04 -18.04
C MET A 77 15.04 63.83 -18.61
N LEU A 78 14.43 64.88 -19.16
CA LEU A 78 13.13 64.80 -19.81
C LEU A 78 13.17 63.88 -21.04
N SER A 79 14.22 63.98 -21.87
CA SER A 79 14.40 63.12 -23.04
C SER A 79 14.53 61.64 -22.65
N GLU A 80 15.21 61.35 -21.55
CA GLU A 80 15.42 59.98 -21.08
C GLU A 80 14.15 59.39 -20.43
N ASN A 81 13.41 60.19 -19.66
CA ASN A 81 12.10 59.81 -19.11
C ASN A 81 11.08 59.53 -20.23
N VAL A 82 11.10 60.32 -21.30
CA VAL A 82 10.28 60.08 -22.50
C VAL A 82 10.72 58.81 -23.24
N LYS A 83 12.02 58.51 -23.32
CA LYS A 83 12.50 57.25 -23.92
C LYS A 83 12.02 56.03 -23.13
N GLN A 84 12.10 56.06 -21.80
CA GLN A 84 11.64 54.97 -20.93
C GLN A 84 10.14 54.68 -21.12
N THR A 85 9.32 55.73 -21.23
CA THR A 85 7.86 55.62 -21.44
C THR A 85 7.46 55.32 -22.88
N SER A 86 8.30 55.64 -23.87
CA SER A 86 8.04 55.35 -25.29
C SER A 86 8.08 53.85 -25.65
N SER A 87 8.58 53.00 -24.74
CA SER A 87 8.76 51.55 -24.97
C SER A 87 7.46 50.72 -24.81
N ILE A 88 6.33 51.35 -24.46
CA ILE A 88 5.05 50.67 -24.17
C ILE A 88 4.32 50.13 -25.43
N ASP A 89 4.83 50.35 -26.66
CA ASP A 89 4.25 49.69 -27.84
C ASP A 89 5.30 49.29 -28.89
N THR A 90 5.79 48.06 -28.83
CA THR A 90 6.77 47.52 -29.80
C THR A 90 6.26 46.28 -30.53
N LYS A 91 5.05 46.38 -31.12
CA LYS A 91 4.75 45.63 -32.36
C LYS A 91 4.59 46.53 -33.59
N ALA A 92 4.32 47.84 -33.42
CA ALA A 92 4.12 48.76 -34.54
C ALA A 92 5.38 49.55 -34.97
N TYR A 93 6.38 49.73 -34.09
CA TYR A 93 7.49 50.68 -34.30
C TYR A 93 8.71 50.18 -35.09
N LYS A 94 8.60 49.09 -35.86
CA LYS A 94 9.70 48.65 -36.75
C LYS A 94 9.79 49.48 -38.05
N ILE A 95 8.87 50.41 -38.28
CA ILE A 95 8.80 51.17 -39.52
C ILE A 95 8.74 52.66 -39.18
N LYS A 96 9.91 53.30 -39.25
CA LYS A 96 10.19 54.75 -39.23
C LYS A 96 9.98 55.47 -37.89
N GLU A 97 10.96 56.33 -37.60
CA GLU A 97 11.03 57.31 -36.51
C GLU A 97 9.81 58.25 -36.55
N LEU A 98 8.67 57.81 -36.03
CA LEU A 98 7.53 58.69 -35.82
C LEU A 98 7.58 59.28 -34.40
N PRO A 99 7.39 60.60 -34.24
CA PRO A 99 7.32 61.24 -32.93
C PRO A 99 6.04 60.78 -32.21
N LEU A 100 6.19 60.18 -31.02
CA LEU A 100 5.07 59.84 -30.16
C LEU A 100 4.42 61.16 -29.70
N LEU A 101 3.15 61.38 -30.06
CA LEU A 101 2.39 62.62 -29.77
C LEU A 101 3.04 63.92 -30.32
N GLY A 102 3.81 63.84 -31.41
CA GLY A 102 4.43 65.03 -32.02
C GLY A 102 5.65 65.57 -31.25
N VAL A 103 6.14 64.84 -30.24
CA VAL A 103 7.41 65.13 -29.56
C VAL A 103 8.53 64.42 -30.29
N ASP A 104 9.40 65.20 -30.94
CA ASP A 104 10.59 64.66 -31.61
C ASP A 104 11.61 64.15 -30.58
N LYS A 105 12.33 63.06 -30.89
CA LYS A 105 13.39 62.54 -30.03
C LYS A 105 14.59 63.48 -30.07
N GLN A 106 14.54 64.53 -29.26
CA GLN A 106 15.69 65.42 -29.10
C GLN A 106 16.82 64.64 -28.41
N ASN A 107 17.85 64.28 -29.19
CA ASN A 107 19.11 63.75 -28.67
C ASN A 107 19.96 64.91 -28.16
N THR A 108 19.51 65.55 -27.08
CA THR A 108 20.32 66.52 -26.36
C THR A 108 21.40 65.73 -25.62
N VAL A 109 22.67 65.97 -25.95
CA VAL A 109 23.82 65.30 -25.32
C VAL A 109 24.70 66.35 -24.65
N LEU A 110 25.13 66.04 -23.42
CA LEU A 110 26.08 66.87 -22.69
C LEU A 110 27.48 66.75 -23.34
N THR A 111 28.18 67.87 -23.47
CA THR A 111 29.58 67.84 -23.90
C THR A 111 30.46 67.26 -22.78
N TYR A 112 31.68 66.82 -23.11
CA TYR A 112 32.59 66.23 -22.12
C TYR A 112 32.87 67.18 -20.94
N SER A 113 33.05 68.49 -21.21
CA SER A 113 33.25 69.49 -20.16
C SER A 113 32.01 69.68 -19.29
N GLU A 114 30.81 69.72 -19.88
CA GLU A 114 29.54 69.81 -19.16
C GLU A 114 29.28 68.57 -18.29
N SER A 115 29.58 67.38 -18.80
CA SER A 115 29.46 66.12 -18.07
C SER A 115 30.45 66.03 -16.91
N SER A 116 31.67 66.53 -17.07
CA SER A 116 32.67 66.56 -16.00
C SER A 116 32.23 67.48 -14.86
N VAL A 117 31.70 68.65 -15.20
CA VAL A 117 31.17 69.64 -14.23
C VAL A 117 29.97 69.09 -13.46
N LEU A 118 29.04 68.40 -14.14
CA LEU A 118 27.93 67.71 -13.50
C LEU A 118 28.40 66.58 -12.58
N GLN A 119 29.39 65.80 -13.00
CA GLN A 119 29.94 64.69 -12.20
C GLN A 119 30.66 65.18 -10.94
N GLU A 120 31.35 66.32 -11.01
CA GLU A 120 31.99 66.95 -9.85
C GLU A 120 30.96 67.47 -8.85
N MET A 121 29.91 68.16 -9.32
CA MET A 121 28.79 68.58 -8.47
C MET A 121 28.06 67.39 -7.83
N LEU A 122 27.84 66.31 -8.59
CA LEU A 122 27.22 65.10 -8.06
C LEU A 122 28.07 64.45 -6.95
N LYS A 123 29.40 64.41 -7.12
CA LYS A 123 30.31 63.90 -6.08
C LYS A 123 30.29 64.76 -4.82
N MET A 124 30.32 66.08 -4.98
CA MET A 124 30.22 67.02 -3.86
C MET A 124 28.90 66.80 -3.12
N LYS A 125 27.78 66.75 -3.84
CA LYS A 125 26.47 66.63 -3.20
C LYS A 125 26.21 65.27 -2.56
N LEU A 126 26.73 64.19 -3.16
CA LEU A 126 26.74 62.86 -2.56
C LEU A 126 27.57 62.86 -1.26
N SER A 127 28.73 63.52 -1.24
CA SER A 127 29.56 63.62 -0.04
C SER A 127 28.86 64.41 1.07
N GLU A 128 28.21 65.53 0.73
CA GLU A 128 27.42 66.33 1.68
C GLU A 128 26.25 65.52 2.27
N ASN A 129 25.46 64.85 1.42
CA ASN A 129 24.35 64.01 1.90
C ASN A 129 24.85 62.83 2.74
N THR A 130 25.98 62.23 2.38
CA THR A 130 26.61 61.18 3.19
C THR A 130 27.00 61.74 4.56
N THR A 131 27.67 62.89 4.61
CA THR A 131 28.04 63.53 5.88
C THR A 131 26.83 63.96 6.72
N ALA A 132 25.76 64.42 6.09
CA ALA A 132 24.52 64.80 6.78
C ALA A 132 23.80 63.56 7.36
N ILE A 133 23.76 62.46 6.60
CA ILE A 133 23.23 61.18 7.07
C ILE A 133 24.09 60.63 8.20
N THR A 134 25.42 60.68 8.08
CA THR A 134 26.35 60.25 9.14
C THR A 134 26.21 61.11 10.38
N ALA A 135 26.10 62.43 10.26
CA ALA A 135 25.89 63.34 11.39
C ALA A 135 24.53 63.12 12.06
N SER A 136 23.47 62.90 11.28
CA SER A 136 22.16 62.50 11.80
C SER A 136 22.28 61.16 12.54
N HIS A 137 22.89 60.15 11.95
CA HIS A 137 23.09 58.84 12.56
C HIS A 137 23.93 58.91 13.84
N GLN A 138 24.94 59.78 13.89
CA GLN A 138 25.73 60.05 15.08
C GLN A 138 24.87 60.73 16.15
N SER A 139 24.04 61.71 15.78
CA SER A 139 23.06 62.31 16.68
C SER A 139 22.05 61.29 17.22
N TRP A 140 21.60 60.33 16.40
CA TRP A 140 20.74 59.23 16.87
C TRP A 140 21.49 58.27 17.78
N ALA A 141 22.75 57.95 17.46
CA ALA A 141 23.60 57.09 18.28
C ALA A 141 23.86 57.74 19.65
N ASP A 142 24.22 59.02 19.69
CA ASP A 142 24.43 59.79 20.91
C ASP A 142 23.12 59.93 21.72
N LEU A 143 21.97 60.03 21.05
CA LEU A 143 20.64 60.05 21.67
C LEU A 143 20.22 58.68 22.23
N VAL A 144 20.65 57.59 21.59
CA VAL A 144 20.46 56.22 22.09
C VAL A 144 21.40 55.92 23.26
N GLU A 145 22.64 56.41 23.22
CA GLU A 145 23.64 56.22 24.26
C GLU A 145 23.31 57.07 25.51
N SER A 146 22.78 58.29 25.34
CA SER A 146 22.23 59.09 26.44
C SER A 146 20.91 58.52 26.98
N ASN A 147 20.11 57.83 26.16
CA ASN A 147 18.93 57.08 26.61
C ASN A 147 19.27 55.79 27.39
N HIS A 148 20.51 55.30 27.37
CA HIS A 148 20.93 54.19 28.24
C HIS A 148 21.05 54.58 29.73
N GLN A 149 20.94 55.88 30.07
CA GLN A 149 20.82 56.38 31.44
C GLN A 149 19.38 56.64 31.90
N LEU A 150 18.38 56.49 31.01
CA LEU A 150 16.98 56.47 31.42
C LEU A 150 16.61 55.08 31.91
N GLN A 151 15.79 55.05 32.97
CA GLN A 151 15.21 53.86 33.56
C GLN A 151 14.77 52.85 32.49
N PRO A 152 14.87 51.53 32.79
CA PRO A 152 14.38 50.50 31.87
C PRO A 152 12.98 50.89 31.45
N LEU A 153 12.76 50.93 30.12
CA LEU A 153 11.50 51.25 29.47
C LEU A 153 10.36 50.76 30.38
N GLN A 154 9.66 51.68 31.05
CA GLN A 154 8.54 51.30 31.90
C GLN A 154 7.46 50.82 30.93
N ILE A 155 7.50 49.52 30.64
CA ILE A 155 6.43 48.81 29.96
C ILE A 155 5.21 49.11 30.81
N ASP A 156 4.22 49.77 30.20
CA ASP A 156 2.97 50.07 30.86
C ASP A 156 2.40 48.76 31.43
N SER A 157 1.74 48.80 32.59
CA SER A 157 1.20 47.59 33.21
C SER A 157 0.24 46.85 32.25
N ASP A 158 -0.44 47.58 31.38
CA ASP A 158 -1.31 47.01 30.34
C ASP A 158 -0.50 46.25 29.25
N ASP A 159 0.66 46.76 28.85
CA ASP A 159 1.55 46.10 27.89
C ASP A 159 2.18 44.82 28.45
N THR A 160 2.46 44.78 29.76
CA THR A 160 2.92 43.53 30.42
C THR A 160 1.85 42.45 30.38
N VAL A 161 0.58 42.82 30.56
CA VAL A 161 -0.56 41.90 30.47
C VAL A 161 -0.73 41.38 29.04
N LEU A 162 -0.57 42.24 28.04
CA LEU A 162 -0.60 41.84 26.62
C LEU A 162 0.53 40.86 26.27
N LEU A 163 1.74 41.09 26.79
CA LEU A 163 2.88 40.17 26.62
C LEU A 163 2.61 38.81 27.26
N GLU A 164 2.03 38.76 28.46
CA GLU A 164 1.63 37.51 29.11
C GLU A 164 0.58 36.74 28.28
N TYR A 165 -0.45 37.43 27.78
CA TYR A 165 -1.47 36.79 26.93
C TYR A 165 -0.88 36.28 25.62
N ARG A 166 0.01 37.06 24.99
CA ARG A 166 0.75 36.62 23.79
C ARG A 166 1.54 35.35 24.08
N ASN A 167 2.25 35.29 25.20
CA ASN A 167 3.03 34.12 25.59
C ASN A 167 2.12 32.90 25.87
N LYS A 168 1.00 33.09 26.59
CA LYS A 168 0.00 32.02 26.81
C LYS A 168 -0.54 31.48 25.49
N LEU A 169 -0.88 32.38 24.56
CA LEU A 169 -1.40 32.02 23.25
C LEU A 169 -0.35 31.28 22.40
N TYR A 170 0.91 31.71 22.47
CA TYR A 170 2.01 31.02 21.81
C TYR A 170 2.23 29.60 22.37
N VAL A 171 2.16 29.41 23.69
CA VAL A 171 2.26 28.09 24.33
C VAL A 171 1.13 27.17 23.89
N GLU A 172 -0.12 27.67 23.86
CA GLU A 172 -1.26 26.89 23.37
C GLU A 172 -1.17 26.57 21.88
N GLN A 173 -0.70 27.51 21.06
CA GLN A 173 -0.44 27.24 19.63
C GLN A 173 0.62 26.16 19.44
N GLN A 174 1.73 26.21 20.19
CA GLN A 174 2.77 25.18 20.14
C GLN A 174 2.23 23.81 20.56
N LYS A 175 1.38 23.78 21.58
CA LYS A 175 0.70 22.55 22.02
C LYS A 175 -0.24 22.02 20.94
N TYR A 176 -1.01 22.89 20.30
CA TYR A 176 -1.89 22.52 19.18
C TYR A 176 -1.10 21.94 18.01
N ILE A 177 0.00 22.58 17.60
CA ILE A 177 0.87 22.09 16.52
C ILE A 177 1.43 20.70 16.85
N LYS A 178 1.92 20.50 18.09
CA LYS A 178 2.40 19.18 18.54
C LYS A 178 1.29 18.13 18.50
N ASN A 179 0.09 18.46 18.96
CA ASN A 179 -1.04 17.54 18.93
C ASN A 179 -1.43 17.17 17.49
N LEU A 180 -1.36 18.13 16.57
CA LEU A 180 -1.68 17.91 15.16
C LEU A 180 -0.65 17.00 14.49
N ALA A 181 0.64 17.18 14.80
CA ALA A 181 1.69 16.26 14.37
C ALA A 181 1.47 14.84 14.90
N ASN A 182 1.21 14.69 16.21
CA ASN A 182 0.93 13.39 16.81
C ASN A 182 -0.30 12.70 16.18
N LEU A 183 -1.35 13.47 15.85
CA LEU A 183 -2.54 12.93 15.20
C LEU A 183 -2.23 12.45 13.77
N HIS A 184 -1.39 13.19 13.05
CA HIS A 184 -0.92 12.80 11.72
C HIS A 184 -0.14 11.49 11.77
N ASP A 185 0.82 11.36 12.69
CA ASP A 185 1.61 10.14 12.86
C ASP A 185 0.71 8.95 13.19
N LEU A 186 -0.27 9.15 14.07
CA LEU A 186 -1.23 8.10 14.45
C LEU A 186 -2.15 7.70 13.27
N LEU A 187 -2.52 8.65 12.41
CA LEU A 187 -3.26 8.37 11.18
C LEU A 187 -2.42 7.57 10.18
N GLU A 188 -1.14 7.87 10.06
CA GLU A 188 -0.21 7.14 9.21
C GLU A 188 -0.01 5.69 9.70
N GLU A 189 0.13 5.49 11.01
CA GLU A 189 0.16 4.14 11.61
C GLU A 189 -1.14 3.37 11.35
N ILE A 190 -2.31 4.00 11.53
CA ILE A 190 -3.60 3.38 11.24
C ILE A 190 -3.71 3.00 9.77
N ALA A 191 -3.26 3.88 8.87
CA ALA A 191 -3.24 3.63 7.44
C ALA A 191 -2.33 2.46 7.10
N GLU A 192 -1.13 2.40 7.67
CA GLU A 192 -0.20 1.28 7.45
C GLU A 192 -0.78 -0.06 7.92
N VAL A 193 -1.36 -0.08 9.12
CA VAL A 193 -1.99 -1.29 9.66
C VAL A 193 -3.15 -1.75 8.77
N ARG A 194 -4.01 -0.83 8.32
CA ARG A 194 -5.18 -1.16 7.50
C ARG A 194 -4.81 -1.57 6.07
N VAL A 195 -3.82 -0.93 5.47
CA VAL A 195 -3.50 -1.12 4.05
C VAL A 195 -2.48 -2.23 3.83
N LYS A 196 -1.53 -2.44 4.75
CA LYS A 196 -0.48 -3.46 4.58
C LYS A 196 -0.72 -4.68 5.47
N LYS A 197 -0.69 -4.48 6.80
CA LYS A 197 -0.66 -5.59 7.77
C LYS A 197 -1.95 -6.41 7.77
N LEU A 198 -3.10 -5.74 7.67
CA LEU A 198 -4.40 -6.41 7.75
C LEU A 198 -4.66 -7.31 6.51
N PRO A 199 -4.47 -6.85 5.25
CA PRO A 199 -4.56 -7.73 4.08
C PRO A 199 -3.59 -8.91 4.12
N GLU A 200 -2.34 -8.68 4.51
CA GLU A 200 -1.34 -9.76 4.64
C GLU A 200 -1.79 -10.85 5.63
N LEU A 201 -2.36 -10.45 6.77
CA LEU A 201 -2.87 -11.38 7.78
C LEU A 201 -4.09 -12.16 7.24
N PHE A 202 -4.97 -11.51 6.48
CA PHE A 202 -6.09 -12.19 5.83
C PHE A 202 -5.61 -13.18 4.75
N GLU A 203 -4.62 -12.81 3.93
CA GLU A 203 -4.04 -13.73 2.96
C GLU A 203 -3.39 -14.94 3.63
N HIS A 204 -2.65 -14.72 4.72
CA HIS A 204 -2.05 -15.81 5.47
C HIS A 204 -3.12 -16.77 6.03
N LYS A 205 -4.18 -16.21 6.64
CA LYS A 205 -5.28 -17.01 7.19
C LYS A 205 -6.08 -17.74 6.11
N LEU A 206 -6.21 -17.14 4.93
CA LEU A 206 -6.81 -17.79 3.77
C LEU A 206 -5.97 -18.99 3.31
N LYS A 207 -4.64 -18.82 3.20
CA LYS A 207 -3.71 -19.91 2.86
C LYS A 207 -3.75 -21.03 3.89
N GLU A 208 -3.80 -20.70 5.18
CA GLU A 208 -3.95 -21.68 6.26
C GLU A 208 -5.26 -22.47 6.13
N SER A 209 -6.38 -21.79 5.90
CA SER A 209 -7.68 -22.44 5.69
C SER A 209 -7.69 -23.37 4.48
N GLN A 210 -7.09 -22.96 3.35
CA GLN A 210 -6.92 -23.82 2.17
C GLN A 210 -6.07 -25.05 2.48
N LEU A 211 -5.03 -24.90 3.30
CA LEU A 211 -4.16 -26.00 3.68
C LEU A 211 -4.88 -27.00 4.59
N VAL A 212 -5.67 -26.53 5.54
CA VAL A 212 -6.56 -27.37 6.38
C VAL A 212 -7.58 -28.12 5.51
N GLN A 213 -8.17 -27.46 4.52
CA GLN A 213 -9.10 -28.09 3.58
C GLN A 213 -8.42 -29.23 2.79
N LYS A 214 -7.20 -29.00 2.28
CA LYS A 214 -6.41 -30.03 1.58
C LYS A 214 -6.05 -31.20 2.50
N ILE A 215 -5.66 -30.93 3.74
CA ILE A 215 -5.39 -31.98 4.74
C ILE A 215 -6.65 -32.81 4.99
N ASN A 216 -7.80 -32.18 5.18
CA ASN A 216 -9.05 -32.89 5.42
C ASN A 216 -9.46 -33.73 4.21
N HIS A 217 -9.29 -33.21 2.99
CA HIS A 217 -9.52 -33.98 1.77
C HIS A 217 -8.62 -35.22 1.71
N LEU A 218 -7.32 -35.08 1.95
CA LEU A 218 -6.39 -36.20 2.00
C LEU A 218 -6.74 -37.22 3.09
N LYS A 219 -7.21 -36.77 4.26
CA LYS A 219 -7.69 -37.67 5.32
C LYS A 219 -8.91 -38.48 4.88
N CYS A 220 -9.86 -37.87 4.16
CA CYS A 220 -10.99 -38.58 3.58
C CYS A 220 -10.52 -39.62 2.56
N THR A 221 -9.67 -39.24 1.61
CA THR A 221 -9.13 -40.18 0.61
C THR A 221 -8.37 -41.33 1.25
N LEU A 222 -7.57 -41.06 2.29
CA LEU A 222 -6.88 -42.10 3.06
C LEU A 222 -7.86 -43.06 3.74
N ALA A 223 -8.95 -42.55 4.30
CA ALA A 223 -9.98 -43.36 4.92
C ALA A 223 -10.71 -44.24 3.89
N ASP A 224 -11.04 -43.69 2.72
CA ASP A 224 -11.67 -44.43 1.62
C ASP A 224 -10.76 -45.56 1.13
N GLU A 225 -9.47 -45.27 0.90
CA GLU A 225 -8.50 -46.30 0.49
C GLU A 225 -8.28 -47.36 1.57
N LYS A 226 -8.25 -46.96 2.83
CA LYS A 226 -8.18 -47.91 3.94
C LYS A 226 -9.40 -48.85 3.94
N CYS A 227 -10.61 -48.30 3.81
CA CYS A 227 -11.83 -49.10 3.69
C CYS A 227 -11.78 -50.04 2.48
N ASN A 228 -11.28 -49.58 1.33
CA ASN A 228 -11.12 -50.45 0.15
C ASN A 228 -10.17 -51.62 0.45
N VAL A 229 -9.01 -51.36 1.06
CA VAL A 229 -8.06 -52.41 1.44
C VAL A 229 -8.69 -53.39 2.45
N ASP A 230 -9.42 -52.89 3.45
CA ASP A 230 -10.11 -53.72 4.42
C ASP A 230 -11.14 -54.63 3.73
N ILE A 231 -11.96 -54.09 2.80
CA ILE A 231 -12.90 -54.88 2.00
C ILE A 231 -12.17 -55.94 1.16
N PHE A 232 -11.08 -55.56 0.48
CA PHE A 232 -10.31 -56.47 -0.36
C PHE A 232 -9.64 -57.59 0.45
N THR A 233 -9.21 -57.31 1.68
CA THR A 233 -8.57 -58.29 2.56
C THR A 233 -9.58 -59.17 3.29
N GLU A 234 -10.77 -58.65 3.61
CA GLU A 234 -11.86 -59.41 4.22
C GLU A 234 -12.52 -60.36 3.22
N THR A 235 -12.69 -59.93 1.96
CA THR A 235 -13.30 -60.74 0.88
C THR A 235 -12.76 -62.17 0.76
N PRO A 236 -11.44 -62.43 0.70
CA PRO A 236 -10.90 -63.79 0.62
C PRO A 236 -11.12 -64.59 1.91
N CYS A 237 -11.16 -63.95 3.08
CA CYS A 237 -11.51 -64.61 4.34
C CYS A 237 -12.98 -65.03 4.35
N SER A 238 -13.89 -64.14 3.95
CA SER A 238 -15.31 -64.46 3.81
C SER A 238 -15.55 -65.55 2.77
N LEU A 239 -14.84 -65.51 1.64
CA LEU A 239 -14.94 -66.53 0.59
C LEU A 239 -14.46 -67.92 1.07
N LYS A 240 -13.41 -67.97 1.89
CA LYS A 240 -12.98 -69.22 2.54
C LYS A 240 -14.07 -69.77 3.48
N ALA A 241 -14.63 -68.91 4.34
CA ALA A 241 -15.71 -69.32 5.25
C ALA A 241 -16.96 -69.81 4.49
N TYR A 242 -17.33 -69.15 3.38
CA TYR A 242 -18.43 -69.60 2.52
C TYR A 242 -18.14 -70.98 1.88
N ASN A 243 -16.90 -71.21 1.42
CA ASN A 243 -16.53 -72.51 0.85
C ASN A 243 -16.54 -73.63 1.90
N GLU A 244 -16.09 -73.34 3.13
CA GLU A 244 -16.18 -74.27 4.27
C GLU A 244 -17.64 -74.62 4.58
N LEU A 245 -18.52 -73.62 4.68
CA LEU A 245 -19.96 -73.81 4.89
C LEU A 245 -20.58 -74.66 3.77
N ILE A 246 -20.25 -74.38 2.50
CA ILE A 246 -20.76 -75.15 1.35
C ILE A 246 -20.33 -76.62 1.45
N ASN A 247 -19.09 -76.89 1.86
CA ASN A 247 -18.61 -78.25 2.04
C ASN A 247 -19.33 -78.97 3.18
N GLU A 248 -19.53 -78.29 4.31
CA GLU A 248 -20.26 -78.82 5.45
C GLU A 248 -21.72 -79.15 5.10
N VAL A 249 -22.41 -78.26 4.38
CA VAL A 249 -23.77 -78.50 3.88
C VAL A 249 -23.81 -79.69 2.93
N LYS A 250 -22.81 -79.86 2.05
CA LYS A 250 -22.72 -81.04 1.17
C LYS A 250 -22.51 -82.34 1.94
N GLU A 251 -21.71 -82.32 3.01
CA GLU A 251 -21.55 -83.49 3.89
C GLU A 251 -22.87 -83.82 4.58
N GLN A 252 -23.54 -82.83 5.16
CA GLN A 252 -24.86 -83.00 5.79
C GLN A 252 -25.90 -83.54 4.79
N GLN A 253 -25.90 -83.08 3.54
CA GLN A 253 -26.76 -83.61 2.49
C GLN A 253 -26.47 -85.08 2.17
N LYS A 254 -25.18 -85.47 2.09
CA LYS A 254 -24.80 -86.87 1.89
C LYS A 254 -25.24 -87.75 3.05
N ASP A 255 -25.06 -87.29 4.28
CA ASP A 255 -25.48 -88.02 5.48
C ASP A 255 -27.00 -88.17 5.55
N CYS A 256 -27.76 -87.11 5.26
CA CYS A 256 -29.22 -87.19 5.12
C CYS A 256 -29.62 -88.20 4.03
N GLN A 257 -28.96 -88.17 2.87
CA GLN A 257 -29.26 -89.10 1.79
C GLN A 257 -28.98 -90.55 2.20
N LYS A 258 -27.91 -90.79 2.95
CA LYS A 258 -27.58 -92.10 3.51
C LYS A 258 -28.65 -92.57 4.49
N GLN A 259 -29.06 -91.72 5.44
CA GLN A 259 -30.13 -92.02 6.38
C GLN A 259 -31.46 -92.33 5.68
N ILE A 260 -31.80 -91.57 4.63
CA ILE A 260 -32.99 -91.84 3.80
C ILE A 260 -32.91 -93.23 3.16
N ASN A 261 -31.74 -93.62 2.64
CA ASN A 261 -31.54 -94.93 2.04
C ASN A 261 -31.65 -96.05 3.09
N ASP A 262 -31.02 -95.89 4.25
CA ASP A 262 -31.09 -96.84 5.37
C ASP A 262 -32.54 -97.03 5.85
N LEU A 263 -33.32 -95.94 5.95
CA LEU A 263 -34.73 -95.99 6.28
C LEU A 263 -35.57 -96.67 5.20
N LYS A 264 -35.27 -96.46 3.92
CA LYS A 264 -35.94 -97.16 2.81
C LYS A 264 -35.66 -98.66 2.86
N GLU A 265 -34.41 -99.06 3.10
CA GLU A 265 -34.05 -100.46 3.27
C GLU A 265 -34.76 -101.10 4.47
N LEU A 266 -34.79 -100.40 5.61
CA LEU A 266 -35.49 -100.86 6.80
C LEU A 266 -36.99 -101.04 6.54
N LYS A 267 -37.61 -100.10 5.82
CA LYS A 267 -39.01 -100.17 5.40
C LYS A 267 -39.28 -101.39 4.51
N GLU A 268 -38.40 -101.69 3.55
CA GLU A 268 -38.53 -102.90 2.72
C GLU A 268 -38.34 -104.18 3.54
N LYS A 269 -37.35 -104.23 4.45
CA LYS A 269 -37.17 -105.36 5.38
C LYS A 269 -38.43 -105.57 6.25
N TYR A 270 -39.00 -104.49 6.76
CA TYR A 270 -40.24 -104.54 7.56
C TYR A 270 -41.42 -105.06 6.72
N LYS A 271 -41.58 -104.58 5.49
CA LYS A 271 -42.61 -105.07 4.55
C LYS A 271 -42.49 -106.57 4.28
N GLN A 272 -41.27 -107.10 4.16
CA GLN A 272 -41.03 -108.54 3.99
C GLN A 272 -41.40 -109.37 5.22
N ILE A 273 -41.25 -108.83 6.43
CA ILE A 273 -41.56 -109.53 7.69
C ILE A 273 -43.07 -109.42 8.02
N SER A 274 -43.67 -108.27 7.72
CA SER A 274 -45.07 -107.94 8.04
C SER A 274 -46.10 -108.86 7.38
N GLY A 275 -45.76 -109.58 6.31
CA GLY A 275 -46.62 -110.61 5.71
C GLY A 275 -46.40 -112.01 6.29
N LYS A 276 -45.15 -112.36 6.61
CA LYS A 276 -44.78 -113.72 7.05
C LYS A 276 -45.38 -114.10 8.40
N GLN A 277 -45.40 -113.19 9.36
CA GLN A 277 -45.96 -113.50 10.68
C GLN A 277 -47.48 -113.76 10.62
N TYR A 278 -48.19 -113.01 9.80
CA TYR A 278 -49.62 -113.23 9.59
C TYR A 278 -49.86 -114.55 8.84
N ASP A 279 -49.09 -114.82 7.78
CA ASP A 279 -49.20 -116.05 7.00
C ASP A 279 -48.87 -117.30 7.84
N ASP A 280 -47.85 -117.24 8.71
CA ASP A 280 -47.49 -118.34 9.61
C ASP A 280 -48.58 -118.59 10.66
N ILE A 281 -49.15 -117.53 11.25
CA ILE A 281 -50.30 -117.65 12.18
C ILE A 281 -51.52 -118.23 11.45
N LEU A 282 -51.82 -117.76 10.25
CA LEU A 282 -52.94 -118.25 9.44
C LEU A 282 -52.77 -119.73 9.07
N LYS A 283 -51.56 -120.13 8.69
CA LYS A 283 -51.21 -121.52 8.37
C LYS A 283 -51.36 -122.42 9.59
N THR A 284 -50.91 -121.96 10.75
CA THR A 284 -51.06 -122.66 12.03
C THR A 284 -52.53 -122.81 12.41
N TYR A 285 -53.32 -121.74 12.26
CA TYR A 285 -54.77 -121.76 12.49
C TYR A 285 -55.51 -122.74 11.58
N LEU A 286 -55.19 -122.75 10.27
CA LEU A 286 -55.76 -123.71 9.32
C LEU A 286 -55.42 -125.16 9.69
N GLN A 287 -54.18 -125.43 10.12
CA GLN A 287 -53.77 -126.74 10.63
C GLN A 287 -54.55 -127.16 11.88
N TYR A 288 -54.77 -126.24 12.83
CA TYR A 288 -55.59 -126.49 14.01
C TYR A 288 -57.05 -126.78 13.65
N LYS A 289 -57.64 -125.99 12.74
CA LYS A 289 -59.01 -126.21 12.25
C LYS A 289 -59.16 -127.59 11.60
N ALA A 290 -58.23 -127.96 10.71
CA ALA A 290 -58.23 -129.28 10.07
C ALA A 290 -58.07 -130.42 11.10
N SER A 291 -57.24 -130.22 12.13
CA SER A 291 -57.07 -131.20 13.22
C SER A 291 -58.32 -131.32 14.10
N LEU A 292 -59.03 -130.21 14.34
CA LEU A 292 -60.32 -130.19 15.03
C LEU A 292 -61.42 -130.87 14.23
N GLU A 293 -61.49 -130.65 12.92
CA GLU A 293 -62.43 -131.33 12.02
C GLU A 293 -62.15 -132.84 12.00
N LYS A 294 -60.88 -133.27 11.88
CA LYS A 294 -60.50 -134.68 12.02
C LYS A 294 -60.94 -135.27 13.37
N LYS A 295 -60.74 -134.54 14.47
CA LYS A 295 -61.21 -134.96 15.81
C LYS A 295 -62.74 -135.02 15.89
N LYS A 296 -63.48 -134.09 15.28
CA LYS A 296 -64.94 -134.13 15.22
C LYS A 296 -65.44 -135.34 14.43
N VAL A 297 -64.82 -135.66 13.30
CA VAL A 297 -65.12 -136.88 12.52
C VAL A 297 -64.87 -138.12 13.37
N LEU A 298 -63.70 -138.21 14.03
CA LEU A 298 -63.39 -139.31 14.95
C LEU A 298 -64.40 -139.41 16.10
N TYR A 299 -64.77 -138.29 16.72
CA TYR A 299 -65.75 -138.28 17.81
C TYR A 299 -67.14 -138.69 17.33
N ASN A 300 -67.56 -138.26 16.13
CA ASN A 300 -68.82 -138.71 15.52
C ASN A 300 -68.80 -140.19 15.15
N CYS A 301 -67.64 -140.75 14.77
CA CYS A 301 -67.45 -142.18 14.55
C CYS A 301 -67.42 -143.01 15.85
N ILE A 302 -67.14 -142.40 17.00
CA ILE A 302 -67.17 -143.06 18.32
C ILE A 302 -68.57 -142.95 18.97
N LYS A 303 -69.39 -141.98 18.54
CA LYS A 303 -70.77 -141.78 19.01
C LYS A 303 -71.83 -142.55 18.21
N SER A 304 -71.42 -143.25 17.16
CA SER A 304 -72.27 -144.09 16.30
C SER A 304 -71.88 -145.55 16.43
#